data_AF-A0A918WZU2-F1
#
_entry.id   AF-A0A918WZU2-F1
#
_cell.length_a   1.000
_cell.length_b   1.000
_cell.length_c   1.000
_cell.angle_alpha   90.00
_cell.angle_beta   90.00
_cell.angle_gamma   90.00
#
_symmetry.space_group_name_H-M   'P 1'
#
loop_
_entity.id
_entity.type
_entity.pdbx_description
1 polymer ?
#
loop_
_entity_poly.entity_id
_entity_poly.type
_entity_poly.pdbx_seq_one_letter_code
_entity_poly.pdbx_strand_id
1 'polypeptide(L)'
;MTATTTPGRPHAYDAAPREHSADFREFVSRVQADGLYRSAEYAGEVVRTVLEGLGAQVTGDERVELAGLLPREAAEAFVSRAPGLRPLSGFGFVQDLAARRGTGPGPARWDAGSVLRQVARVAGPDLTGRILAGLPEGYALLFGVAQLVRRNRVPVG
;
A
#
# COMPACT_ATOMS: atom_id res chain seq x y z
N MET A 1 -44.28 49.45 4.17
CA MET A 1 -43.81 48.53 5.21
C MET A 1 -43.91 47.11 4.67
N THR A 2 -42.83 46.60 4.06
CA THR A 2 -42.73 45.22 3.56
C THR A 2 -41.72 44.50 4.43
N ALA A 3 -42.17 43.45 5.12
CA ALA A 3 -41.35 42.66 6.03
C ALA A 3 -40.40 41.73 5.27
N THR A 4 -39.20 41.66 5.82
CA THR A 4 -37.97 41.04 5.34
C THR A 4 -38.00 39.51 5.45
N THR A 5 -37.65 38.84 4.35
CA THR A 5 -36.73 37.69 4.22
C THR A 5 -36.57 36.67 5.37
N THR A 6 -36.82 35.39 5.07
CA THR A 6 -36.06 34.26 5.62
C THR A 6 -35.75 33.30 4.47
N PRO A 7 -34.48 33.10 4.07
CA PRO A 7 -34.10 32.00 3.19
C PRO A 7 -33.78 30.79 4.06
N GLY A 8 -34.50 29.68 3.82
CA GLY A 8 -34.13 28.37 4.34
C GLY A 8 -32.76 27.95 3.79
N ARG A 9 -31.92 27.45 4.70
CA ARG A 9 -30.54 26.98 4.50
C ARG A 9 -30.35 26.05 3.28
N PRO A 10 -29.21 26.15 2.55
CA PRO A 10 -28.70 25.02 1.77
C PRO A 10 -28.04 23.98 2.71
N HIS A 11 -28.58 22.75 2.76
CA HIS A 11 -27.83 21.60 3.26
C HIS A 11 -27.02 21.00 2.10
N ALA A 12 -25.80 21.50 1.91
CA ALA A 12 -24.84 21.02 0.91
C ALA A 12 -23.57 20.44 1.57
N TYR A 13 -23.69 19.70 2.68
CA TYR A 13 -22.53 19.15 3.38
C TYR A 13 -22.86 17.83 4.11
N ASP A 14 -23.08 16.72 3.39
CA ASP A 14 -22.84 15.35 3.92
C ASP A 14 -22.96 14.24 2.85
N ALA A 15 -22.09 14.23 1.83
CA ALA A 15 -22.09 13.16 0.82
C ALA A 15 -20.69 12.56 0.51
N ALA A 16 -19.64 12.85 1.27
CA ALA A 16 -18.27 12.38 0.94
C ALA A 16 -17.39 11.74 2.06
N PRO A 17 -17.94 11.17 3.16
CA PRO A 17 -17.17 10.21 3.98
C PRO A 17 -17.44 8.73 3.67
N ARG A 18 -18.58 8.38 3.06
CA ARG A 18 -19.05 6.98 2.99
C ARG A 18 -18.42 6.15 1.87
N GLU A 19 -18.11 6.77 0.73
CA GLU A 19 -17.60 6.08 -0.47
C GLU A 19 -16.13 5.69 -0.30
N HIS A 20 -15.27 6.62 0.10
CA HIS A 20 -13.85 6.35 0.35
C HIS A 20 -13.62 5.26 1.42
N SER A 21 -14.39 5.33 2.51
CA SER A 21 -14.34 4.29 3.55
C SER A 21 -14.97 2.97 3.11
N ALA A 22 -15.80 2.95 2.06
CA ALA A 22 -16.23 1.70 1.42
C ALA A 22 -15.09 1.10 0.57
N ASP A 23 -14.38 1.92 -0.20
CA ASP A 23 -13.24 1.49 -1.03
C ASP A 23 -12.10 0.93 -0.18
N PHE A 24 -11.77 1.59 0.94
CA PHE A 24 -10.77 1.07 1.87
C PHE A 24 -11.21 -0.25 2.52
N ARG A 25 -12.48 -0.36 2.93
CA ARG A 25 -13.01 -1.63 3.47
C ARG A 25 -12.99 -2.74 2.45
N GLU A 26 -13.27 -2.45 1.18
CA GLU A 26 -13.18 -3.43 0.11
C GLU A 26 -11.72 -3.87 -0.11
N PHE A 27 -10.78 -2.92 -0.15
CA PHE A 27 -9.36 -3.24 -0.24
C PHE A 27 -8.90 -4.12 0.94
N VAL A 28 -9.28 -3.78 2.17
CA VAL A 28 -9.00 -4.59 3.37
C VAL A 28 -9.67 -5.96 3.27
N SER A 29 -10.89 -6.06 2.73
CA SER A 29 -11.58 -7.34 2.54
C SER A 29 -10.85 -8.25 1.56
N ARG A 30 -10.31 -7.71 0.46
CA ARG A 30 -9.48 -8.46 -0.50
C ARG A 30 -8.18 -8.94 0.15
N VAL A 31 -7.53 -8.09 0.94
CA VAL A 31 -6.33 -8.48 1.72
C VAL A 31 -6.68 -9.53 2.77
N GLN A 32 -7.83 -9.41 3.43
CA GLN A 32 -8.33 -10.38 4.41
C GLN A 32 -8.49 -11.76 3.78
N ALA A 33 -9.10 -11.83 2.60
CA ALA A 33 -9.29 -13.07 1.87
C ALA A 33 -7.95 -13.68 1.42
N ASP A 34 -7.07 -12.89 0.81
CA ASP A 34 -5.76 -13.37 0.32
C ASP A 34 -4.83 -13.81 1.47
N GLY A 35 -4.86 -13.09 2.59
CA GLY A 35 -4.02 -13.36 3.77
C GLY A 35 -4.64 -14.33 4.79
N LEU A 36 -5.86 -14.83 4.52
CA LEU A 36 -6.62 -15.72 5.41
C LEU A 36 -6.77 -15.17 6.84
N TYR A 37 -6.94 -13.85 6.97
CA TYR A 37 -7.09 -13.20 8.27
C TYR A 37 -8.50 -13.41 8.83
N ARG A 38 -8.58 -13.76 10.12
CA ARG A 38 -9.86 -13.96 10.83
C ARG A 38 -10.57 -12.65 11.18
N SER A 39 -9.88 -11.53 11.14
CA SER A 39 -10.41 -10.21 11.51
C SER A 39 -10.10 -9.16 10.43
N ALA A 40 -11.12 -8.43 10.00
CA ALA A 40 -10.99 -7.30 9.09
C ALA A 40 -10.24 -6.13 9.75
N GLU A 41 -10.42 -5.94 11.07
CA GLU A 41 -9.70 -4.92 11.83
C GLU A 41 -8.20 -5.21 11.82
N TYR A 42 -7.82 -6.46 12.12
CA TYR A 42 -6.43 -6.90 12.06
C TYR A 42 -5.83 -6.74 10.66
N ALA A 43 -6.56 -7.15 9.62
CA ALA A 43 -6.15 -6.96 8.23
C ALA A 43 -5.96 -5.47 7.91
N GLY A 44 -6.85 -4.59 8.40
CA GLY A 44 -6.74 -3.15 8.23
C GLY A 44 -5.50 -2.55 8.89
N GLU A 45 -5.11 -3.01 10.07
CA GLU A 45 -3.85 -2.60 10.69
C GLU A 45 -2.63 -3.08 9.91
N VAL A 46 -2.64 -4.34 9.45
CA VAL A 46 -1.58 -4.91 8.61
C VAL A 46 -1.41 -4.06 7.35
N VAL A 47 -2.52 -3.73 6.67
CA VAL A 47 -2.52 -2.86 5.48
C VAL A 47 -1.84 -1.53 5.78
N ARG A 48 -2.24 -0.84 6.84
CA ARG A 48 -1.65 0.46 7.20
C ARG A 48 -0.16 0.33 7.48
N THR A 49 0.26 -0.60 8.35
CA THR A 49 1.67 -0.76 8.70
C THR A 49 2.53 -1.13 7.49
N VAL A 50 2.06 -2.00 6.59
CA VAL A 50 2.80 -2.37 5.38
C VAL A 50 2.89 -1.21 4.40
N LEU A 51 1.82 -0.46 4.19
CA LEU A 51 1.81 0.69 3.29
C LEU A 51 2.68 1.84 3.80
N GLU A 52 2.64 2.13 5.10
CA GLU A 52 3.56 3.08 5.75
C GLU A 52 5.02 2.70 5.52
N GLY A 53 5.34 1.40 5.67
CA GLY A 53 6.66 0.88 5.40
C GLY A 53 7.05 1.02 3.94
N LEU A 54 6.17 0.62 3.01
CA LEU A 54 6.42 0.67 1.56
C LEU A 54 6.62 2.11 1.07
N GLY A 55 5.81 3.05 1.54
CA GLY A 55 5.90 4.45 1.13
C GLY A 55 7.17 5.16 1.60
N ALA A 56 7.85 4.61 2.61
CA ALA A 56 9.20 5.04 3.00
C ALA A 56 10.29 4.50 2.07
N GLN A 57 9.99 3.54 1.17
CA GLN A 57 10.94 2.93 0.24
C GLN A 57 10.75 3.43 -1.19
N VAL A 58 9.50 3.71 -1.59
CA VAL A 58 9.18 4.18 -2.95
C VAL A 58 9.38 5.69 -3.05
N THR A 59 10.09 6.12 -4.10
CA THR A 59 10.39 7.53 -4.40
C THR A 59 9.91 7.88 -5.81
N GLY A 60 10.02 9.16 -6.19
CA GLY A 60 9.77 9.60 -7.56
C GLY A 60 8.31 9.56 -8.00
N ASP A 61 8.12 9.46 -9.31
CA ASP A 61 6.81 9.50 -9.97
C ASP A 61 5.96 8.27 -9.62
N GLU A 62 6.60 7.12 -9.40
CA GLU A 62 5.92 5.88 -9.00
C GLU A 62 5.20 6.03 -7.66
N ARG A 63 5.73 6.85 -6.74
CA ARG A 63 5.08 7.14 -5.46
C ARG A 63 3.79 7.91 -5.66
N VAL A 64 3.81 8.92 -6.53
CA VAL A 64 2.64 9.77 -6.82
C VAL A 64 1.58 8.97 -7.56
N GLU A 65 1.99 8.20 -8.55
CA GLU A 65 1.10 7.35 -9.34
C GLU A 65 0.44 6.27 -8.46
N LEU A 66 1.21 5.56 -7.64
CA LEU A 66 0.66 4.56 -6.73
C LEU A 66 -0.31 5.18 -5.71
N ALA A 67 0.01 6.34 -5.15
CA ALA A 67 -0.88 7.03 -4.22
C ALA A 67 -2.21 7.42 -4.89
N GLY A 68 -2.21 7.77 -6.18
CA GLY A 68 -3.42 8.09 -6.94
C GLY A 68 -4.30 6.88 -7.28
N LEU A 69 -3.76 5.65 -7.21
CA LEU A 69 -4.50 4.41 -7.48
C LEU A 69 -5.06 3.75 -6.21
N LEU A 70 -4.48 4.06 -5.04
CA LEU A 70 -4.91 3.48 -3.76
C LEU A 70 -6.20 4.16 -3.26
N PRO A 71 -7.07 3.41 -2.54
CA PRO A 71 -8.13 4.03 -1.74
C PRO A 71 -7.55 5.08 -0.79
N ARG A 72 -8.31 6.14 -0.52
CA ARG A 72 -7.83 7.32 0.22
C ARG A 72 -7.10 6.96 1.52
N GLU A 73 -7.69 6.15 2.38
CA GLU A 73 -7.09 5.77 3.68
C GLU A 73 -5.82 4.93 3.50
N ALA A 74 -5.73 4.13 2.44
CA ALA A 74 -4.52 3.39 2.08
C ALA A 74 -3.43 4.34 1.53
N ALA A 75 -3.81 5.31 0.70
CA ALA A 75 -2.93 6.34 0.19
C ALA A 75 -2.38 7.21 1.34
N GLU A 76 -3.22 7.60 2.30
CA GLU A 76 -2.84 8.36 3.49
C GLU A 76 -1.79 7.61 4.32
N ALA A 77 -2.00 6.31 4.57
CA ALA A 77 -1.00 5.46 5.23
C ALA A 77 0.30 5.38 4.43
N PHE A 78 0.21 5.19 3.11
CA PHE A 78 1.35 5.11 2.20
C PHE A 78 2.18 6.41 2.18
N VAL A 79 1.56 7.58 2.17
CA VAL A 79 2.30 8.86 2.12
C VAL A 79 2.67 9.42 3.49
N SER A 80 2.20 8.81 4.58
CA SER A 80 2.37 9.29 5.96
C SER A 80 3.84 9.45 6.38
N ARG A 81 4.75 8.70 5.76
CA ARG A 81 6.19 8.76 6.00
C ARG A 81 6.92 9.26 4.76
N ALA A 82 7.84 10.19 4.98
CA ALA A 82 8.78 10.60 3.95
C ALA A 82 9.70 9.43 3.58
N PRO A 83 10.12 9.33 2.30
CA PRO A 83 11.09 8.32 1.89
C PRO A 83 12.36 8.37 2.73
N GLY A 84 12.84 7.21 3.17
CA GLY A 84 14.03 7.09 3.99
C GLY A 84 15.30 7.41 3.21
N LEU A 85 16.30 7.98 3.90
CA LEU A 85 17.62 8.24 3.31
C LEU A 85 18.38 6.94 2.96
N ARG A 86 18.00 5.81 3.57
CA ARG A 86 18.55 4.49 3.26
C ARG A 86 17.41 3.49 3.01
N PRO A 87 17.25 3.04 1.75
CA PRO A 87 16.24 2.05 1.42
C PRO A 87 16.62 0.68 2.01
N LEU A 88 15.63 -0.03 2.52
CA LEU A 88 15.76 -1.36 3.10
C LEU A 88 15.64 -2.41 1.98
N SER A 89 16.43 -3.48 2.06
CA SER A 89 16.18 -4.69 1.27
C SER A 89 14.85 -5.33 1.63
N GLY A 90 14.32 -6.22 0.79
CA GLY A 90 13.07 -6.94 1.09
C GLY A 90 13.14 -7.72 2.41
N PHE A 91 14.32 -8.24 2.76
CA PHE A 91 14.55 -8.82 4.09
C PHE A 91 14.53 -7.76 5.19
N GLY A 92 15.25 -6.65 5.02
CA GLY A 92 15.25 -5.54 5.99
C GLY A 92 13.86 -4.95 6.23
N PHE A 93 13.04 -4.87 5.18
CA PHE A 93 11.64 -4.48 5.25
C PHE A 93 10.81 -5.41 6.14
N VAL A 94 10.94 -6.73 5.94
CA VAL A 94 10.25 -7.73 6.78
C VAL A 94 10.71 -7.63 8.24
N GLN A 95 12.00 -7.39 8.50
CA GLN A 95 12.53 -7.22 9.86
C GLN A 95 11.97 -5.94 10.53
N ASP A 96 11.89 -4.83 9.80
CA ASP A 96 11.31 -3.58 10.28
C ASP A 96 9.80 -3.74 10.58
N LEU A 97 9.06 -4.43 9.71
CA LEU A 97 7.65 -4.77 9.96
C LEU A 97 7.46 -5.65 11.20
N ALA A 98 8.29 -6.68 11.35
CA ALA A 98 8.27 -7.56 12.51
C ALA A 98 8.46 -6.77 13.81
N ALA A 99 9.43 -5.86 13.84
CA ALA A 99 9.70 -5.00 14.98
C ALA A 99 8.52 -4.06 15.29
N ARG A 100 7.93 -3.39 14.29
CA ARG A 100 6.78 -2.48 14.46
C ARG A 100 5.54 -3.18 15.02
N ARG A 101 5.28 -4.39 14.53
CA ARG A 101 4.10 -5.17 14.90
C ARG A 101 4.32 -5.99 16.17
N GLY A 102 5.54 -6.04 16.71
CA GLY A 102 5.90 -6.92 17.82
C GLY A 102 5.74 -8.42 17.48
N THR A 103 6.00 -8.79 16.22
CA THR A 103 5.85 -10.16 15.71
C THR A 103 7.19 -10.75 15.26
N GLY A 104 7.19 -12.03 14.89
CA GLY A 104 8.35 -12.66 14.27
C GLY A 104 8.45 -12.39 12.75
N PRO A 105 9.62 -12.67 12.12
CA PRO A 105 9.83 -12.46 10.68
C PRO A 105 8.90 -13.28 9.78
N GLY A 106 8.48 -14.47 10.21
CA GLY A 106 7.55 -15.33 9.48
C GLY A 106 6.18 -14.67 9.28
N PRO A 107 5.47 -14.31 10.37
CA PRO A 107 4.24 -13.52 10.30
C PRO A 107 4.39 -12.21 9.53
N ALA A 108 5.46 -11.44 9.78
CA ALA A 108 5.69 -10.19 9.06
C ALA A 108 5.88 -10.37 7.55
N ARG A 109 6.53 -11.46 7.12
CA ARG A 109 6.67 -11.81 5.70
C ARG A 109 5.32 -12.18 5.08
N TRP A 110 4.48 -12.91 5.81
CA TRP A 110 3.12 -13.24 5.37
C TRP A 110 2.28 -11.97 5.21
N ASP A 111 2.36 -11.07 6.19
CA ASP A 111 1.70 -9.77 6.18
C ASP A 111 2.11 -8.91 4.99
N ALA A 112 3.42 -8.76 4.79
CA ALA A 112 3.96 -8.07 3.62
C ALA A 112 3.46 -8.69 2.32
N GLY A 113 3.51 -10.03 2.19
CA GLY A 113 3.09 -10.72 0.97
C GLY A 113 1.61 -10.54 0.64
N SER A 114 0.75 -10.60 1.66
CA SER A 114 -0.71 -10.48 1.50
C SER A 114 -1.11 -9.09 0.99
N VAL A 115 -0.52 -8.03 1.57
CA VAL A 115 -0.79 -6.65 1.17
C VAL A 115 -0.13 -6.31 -0.17
N LEU A 116 1.16 -6.64 -0.36
CA LEU A 116 1.90 -6.24 -1.55
C LEU A 116 1.40 -6.91 -2.84
N ARG A 117 0.81 -8.10 -2.75
CA ARG A 117 0.08 -8.71 -3.88
C ARG A 117 -1.16 -7.91 -4.26
N GLN A 118 -1.91 -7.37 -3.31
CA GLN A 118 -3.06 -6.51 -3.59
C GLN A 118 -2.61 -5.16 -4.17
N VAL A 119 -1.52 -4.59 -3.64
CA VAL A 119 -0.88 -3.40 -4.22
C VAL A 119 -0.48 -3.64 -5.67
N ALA A 120 0.15 -4.80 -5.98
CA ALA A 120 0.52 -5.16 -7.35
C ALA A 120 -0.69 -5.23 -8.30
N ARG A 121 -1.83 -5.76 -7.84
CA ARG A 121 -3.07 -5.83 -8.62
C ARG A 121 -3.63 -4.43 -8.91
N VAL A 122 -3.60 -3.53 -7.94
CA VAL A 122 -4.07 -2.14 -8.08
C VAL A 122 -3.14 -1.34 -8.99
N ALA A 123 -1.82 -1.48 -8.81
CA ALA A 123 -0.81 -0.81 -9.62
C ALA A 123 -0.77 -1.31 -11.08
N GLY A 124 -1.11 -2.58 -11.31
CA GLY A 124 -0.92 -3.23 -12.60
C GLY A 124 0.54 -3.60 -12.87
N PRO A 125 0.81 -4.37 -13.94
CA PRO A 125 2.14 -4.95 -14.19
C PRO A 125 3.21 -3.89 -14.51
N ASP A 126 2.86 -2.82 -15.22
CA ASP A 126 3.81 -1.79 -15.65
C ASP A 126 4.34 -0.97 -14.47
N LEU A 127 3.44 -0.40 -13.65
CA LEU A 127 3.82 0.35 -12.46
C LEU A 127 4.49 -0.56 -11.42
N THR A 128 4.02 -1.80 -11.25
CA THR A 128 4.70 -2.77 -10.38
C THR A 128 6.13 -3.03 -10.84
N GLY A 129 6.36 -3.16 -12.15
CA GLY A 129 7.70 -3.33 -12.71
C GLY A 129 8.62 -2.14 -12.42
N ARG A 130 8.12 -0.91 -12.56
CA ARG A 130 8.88 0.31 -12.23
C ARG A 130 9.19 0.43 -10.74
N ILE A 131 8.20 0.19 -9.88
CA ILE A 131 8.39 0.17 -8.42
C ILE A 131 9.48 -0.85 -8.05
N LEU A 132 9.39 -2.07 -8.56
CA LEU A 132 10.37 -3.11 -8.27
C LEU A 132 11.78 -2.78 -8.80
N ALA A 133 11.89 -2.04 -9.90
CA ALA A 133 13.18 -1.59 -10.44
C ALA A 133 13.82 -0.49 -9.57
N GLY A 134 13.02 0.33 -8.87
CA GLY A 134 13.49 1.36 -7.94
C GLY A 134 13.76 0.85 -6.52
N LEU A 135 13.27 -0.34 -6.16
CA LEU A 135 13.48 -0.94 -4.85
C LEU A 135 14.76 -1.80 -4.80
N PRO A 136 15.41 -1.93 -3.62
CA PRO A 136 16.50 -2.87 -3.45
C PRO A 136 16.06 -4.33 -3.66
N GLU A 137 17.01 -5.27 -3.64
CA GLU A 137 16.71 -6.68 -3.87
C GLU A 137 15.74 -7.30 -2.83
N GLY A 138 15.06 -8.37 -3.23
CA GLY A 138 14.20 -9.17 -2.35
C GLY A 138 12.72 -8.79 -2.32
N TYR A 139 12.31 -7.66 -2.91
CA TYR A 139 10.88 -7.26 -2.91
C TYR A 139 10.00 -8.08 -3.86
N ALA A 140 10.50 -8.50 -5.02
CA ALA A 140 9.58 -9.09 -6.02
C ALA A 140 8.86 -10.36 -5.53
N LEU A 141 9.51 -11.16 -4.67
CA LEU A 141 8.87 -12.32 -4.03
C LEU A 141 7.72 -11.91 -3.08
N LEU A 142 7.83 -10.76 -2.43
CA LEU A 142 6.77 -10.20 -1.58
C LEU A 142 5.59 -9.70 -2.44
N PHE A 143 5.87 -9.14 -3.62
CA PHE A 143 4.85 -8.78 -4.62
C PHE A 143 4.24 -10.00 -5.34
N GLY A 144 4.72 -11.22 -5.05
CA GLY A 144 4.26 -12.44 -5.72
C GLY A 144 4.76 -12.60 -7.16
N VAL A 145 5.69 -11.75 -7.58
CA VAL A 145 6.39 -11.87 -8.86
C VAL A 145 7.53 -12.87 -8.67
N ALA A 146 7.57 -13.91 -9.49
CA ALA A 146 8.69 -14.82 -9.49
C ALA A 146 9.96 -14.05 -9.86
N GLN A 147 10.94 -14.02 -8.95
CA GLN A 147 12.30 -13.58 -9.27
C GLN A 147 12.91 -14.61 -10.22
N LEU A 148 12.67 -14.48 -11.53
CA LEU A 148 13.53 -15.13 -12.51
C LEU A 148 14.86 -14.39 -12.44
N VAL A 149 15.84 -14.99 -11.75
CA VAL A 149 17.24 -14.56 -11.81
C VAL A 149 17.57 -14.40 -13.30
N ARG A 150 17.67 -13.16 -13.78
CA ARG A 150 18.23 -12.90 -15.10
C ARG A 150 19.69 -13.33 -14.98
N ARG A 151 19.96 -14.56 -15.39
CA ARG A 151 21.32 -15.05 -15.60
C ARG A 151 21.92 -14.12 -16.63
N ASN A 152 22.79 -13.24 -16.14
CA ASN A 152 23.52 -12.26 -16.93
C ASN A 152 24.06 -13.00 -18.16
N ARG A 153 23.57 -12.67 -19.37
CA ARG A 153 24.17 -13.19 -20.59
C ARG A 153 25.53 -12.53 -20.68
N VAL A 154 26.57 -13.29 -20.33
CA VAL A 154 27.94 -12.94 -20.67
C VAL A 154 27.98 -12.76 -22.19
N PRO A 155 28.43 -11.60 -22.71
CA PRO A 155 28.63 -11.45 -24.14
C PRO A 155 29.69 -12.48 -24.58
N VAL A 156 29.28 -13.35 -25.49
CA VAL A 156 30.19 -14.29 -26.16
C VAL A 156 30.73 -13.60 -27.41
N GLY A 157 32.06 -13.45 -27.47
CA GLY A 157 32.81 -13.17 -28.69
C GLY A 157 32.88 -11.71 -29.09
#